data_AF-A0A937EZB1-F1
#
_entry.id   AF-A0A937EZB1-F1
#
_cell.length_a   1.000
_cell.length_b   1.000
_cell.length_c   1.000
_cell.angle_alpha   90.00
_cell.angle_beta   90.00
_cell.angle_gamma   90.00
#
_symmetry.space_group_name_H-M   'P 1'
#
loop_
_entity.id
_entity.type
_entity.pdbx_description
1 polymer ?
#
loop_
_entity_poly.entity_id
_entity_poly.type
_entity_poly.pdbx_seq_one_letter_code
_entity_poly.pdbx_strand_id
1 'polypeptide(L)'
;MSTTAPETTPTEILESPFLKAIVQQIRVNDPYGTFRSWSDELLLKPYVVTKAQKRAISVDGDVDPITKGRILAFYRAIATCVEAETGQLSQVVIDLSHEGFGWALVFSGRLLVVARTLRDAQRFGFDSLEKLAAEGDKITQSGIEYIKRFPDAAKA
;
A
#
# COMPACT_ATOMS: atom_id res chain seq x y z
N MET A 1 -29.22 -13.81 -16.04
CA MET A 1 -28.14 -14.75 -15.68
C MET A 1 -27.11 -13.96 -14.91
N SER A 2 -27.09 -14.07 -13.59
CA SER A 2 -26.12 -13.38 -12.75
C SER A 2 -24.81 -14.16 -12.79
N THR A 3 -23.78 -13.56 -13.36
CA THR A 3 -22.42 -14.09 -13.33
C THR A 3 -21.87 -13.91 -11.92
N THR A 4 -21.87 -14.98 -11.12
CA THR A 4 -21.17 -15.03 -9.84
C THR A 4 -19.67 -15.02 -10.13
N ALA A 5 -18.98 -13.96 -9.71
CA ALA A 5 -17.52 -13.95 -9.71
C ALA A 5 -17.00 -15.09 -8.80
N PRO A 6 -15.93 -15.80 -9.16
CA PRO A 6 -15.39 -16.86 -8.32
C PRO A 6 -14.97 -16.31 -6.95
N GLU A 7 -15.43 -16.95 -5.88
CA GLU A 7 -14.99 -16.66 -4.51
C GLU A 7 -13.52 -17.09 -4.39
N THR A 8 -12.61 -16.11 -4.30
CA THR A 8 -11.19 -16.36 -4.02
C THR A 8 -11.05 -16.92 -2.60
N THR A 9 -10.35 -18.04 -2.45
CA THR A 9 -10.14 -18.62 -1.12
C THR A 9 -9.11 -17.80 -0.31
N PRO A 10 -9.17 -17.81 1.04
CA PRO A 10 -8.23 -17.06 1.88
C PRO A 10 -6.75 -17.41 1.65
N THR A 11 -6.46 -18.64 1.21
CA THR A 11 -5.09 -19.06 0.87
C THR A 11 -4.64 -18.47 -0.46
N GLU A 12 -5.52 -18.40 -1.46
CA GLU A 12 -5.21 -17.84 -2.78
C GLU A 12 -4.99 -16.32 -2.73
N ILE A 13 -5.72 -15.60 -1.87
CA ILE A 13 -5.53 -14.14 -1.77
C ILE A 13 -4.15 -13.78 -1.21
N LEU A 14 -3.61 -14.57 -0.28
CA LEU A 14 -2.25 -14.39 0.27
C LEU A 14 -1.15 -14.60 -0.78
N GLU A 15 -1.45 -15.30 -1.87
CA GLU A 15 -0.53 -15.47 -2.99
C GLU A 15 -0.43 -14.23 -3.90
N SER A 16 -1.28 -13.21 -3.68
CA SER A 16 -1.23 -11.93 -4.38
C SER A 16 0.20 -11.34 -4.36
N PRO A 17 0.76 -10.97 -5.52
CA PRO A 17 2.07 -10.30 -5.60
C PRO A 17 2.12 -9.04 -4.73
N PHE A 18 1.03 -8.28 -4.71
CA PHE A 18 0.94 -7.05 -3.93
C PHE A 18 0.95 -7.31 -2.41
N LEU A 19 0.20 -8.30 -1.92
CA LEU A 19 0.20 -8.63 -0.49
C LEU A 19 1.57 -9.16 -0.04
N LYS A 20 2.23 -9.97 -0.87
CA LYS A 20 3.61 -10.40 -0.63
C LYS A 20 4.59 -9.23 -0.59
N ALA A 21 4.42 -8.24 -1.46
CA ALA A 21 5.24 -7.04 -1.44
C ALA A 21 5.02 -6.22 -0.15
N ILE A 22 3.79 -6.11 0.37
CA ILE A 22 3.54 -5.49 1.69
C ILE A 22 4.29 -6.24 2.79
N VAL A 23 4.17 -7.57 2.84
CA VAL A 23 4.85 -8.41 3.83
C VAL A 23 6.38 -8.21 3.77
N GLN A 24 6.94 -8.19 2.56
CA GLN A 24 8.36 -7.93 2.36
C GLN A 24 8.76 -6.56 2.92
N GLN A 25 7.97 -5.51 2.65
CA GLN A 25 8.23 -4.17 3.18
C GLN A 25 8.16 -4.13 4.70
N ILE A 26 7.23 -4.84 5.33
CA ILE A 26 7.15 -4.95 6.79
C ILE A 26 8.42 -5.61 7.34
N ARG A 27 8.83 -6.75 6.76
CA ARG A 27 10.00 -7.51 7.22
C ARG A 27 11.32 -6.77 7.01
N VAL A 28 11.48 -6.04 5.92
CA VAL A 28 12.68 -5.24 5.63
C VAL A 28 12.82 -4.06 6.60
N ASN A 29 11.71 -3.50 7.09
CA ASN A 29 11.70 -2.39 8.04
C ASN A 29 11.59 -2.84 9.51
N ASP A 30 11.96 -4.09 9.80
CA ASP A 30 11.98 -4.67 11.15
C ASP A 30 13.43 -4.90 11.62
N PRO A 31 14.13 -3.86 12.09
CA PRO A 31 15.55 -3.94 12.43
C PRO A 31 15.84 -4.93 13.56
N TYR A 32 14.87 -5.16 14.45
CA TYR A 32 15.01 -6.06 15.59
C TYR A 32 14.57 -7.50 15.27
N GLY A 33 14.01 -7.75 14.08
CA GLY A 33 13.56 -9.08 13.68
C GLY A 33 12.36 -9.60 14.47
N THR A 34 11.53 -8.70 15.02
CA THR A 34 10.33 -9.01 15.80
C THR A 34 9.35 -9.90 15.03
N PHE A 35 9.26 -9.72 13.71
CA PHE A 35 8.27 -10.34 12.84
C PHE A 35 8.76 -11.62 12.16
N ARG A 36 10.01 -12.07 12.40
CA ARG A 36 10.60 -13.22 11.69
C ARG A 36 9.77 -14.50 11.80
N SER A 37 9.19 -14.77 12.97
CA SER A 37 8.38 -15.96 13.24
C SER A 37 6.89 -15.78 12.95
N TRP A 38 6.47 -14.58 12.55
CA TRP A 38 5.06 -14.26 12.34
C TRP A 38 4.62 -14.71 10.95
N SER A 39 3.41 -15.24 10.83
CA SER A 39 2.81 -15.58 9.55
C SER A 39 2.46 -14.32 8.75
N ASP A 40 2.44 -14.45 7.44
CA ASP A 40 2.10 -13.34 6.52
C ASP A 40 0.68 -12.81 6.79
N GLU A 41 -0.26 -13.71 7.06
CA GLU A 41 -1.62 -13.35 7.48
C GLU A 41 -1.63 -12.45 8.73
N LEU A 42 -0.81 -12.79 9.73
CA LEU A 42 -0.72 -12.01 10.97
C LEU A 42 -0.14 -10.61 10.72
N LEU A 43 0.82 -10.50 9.80
CA LEU A 43 1.42 -9.21 9.41
C LEU A 43 0.47 -8.33 8.60
N LEU A 44 -0.45 -8.94 7.83
CA LEU A 44 -1.44 -8.23 7.02
C LEU A 44 -2.70 -7.85 7.82
N LYS A 45 -2.99 -8.54 8.92
CA LYS A 45 -4.16 -8.27 9.77
C LYS A 45 -4.38 -6.79 10.13
N PRO A 46 -3.35 -5.98 10.47
CA PRO A 46 -3.53 -4.56 10.77
C PRO A 46 -4.04 -3.70 9.59
N TYR A 47 -4.03 -4.21 8.36
CA TYR A 47 -4.60 -3.52 7.20
C TYR A 47 -6.10 -3.80 7.04
N VAL A 48 -6.64 -4.82 7.71
CA VAL A 48 -8.07 -5.16 7.66
C VAL A 48 -8.79 -4.46 8.80
N VAL A 49 -9.49 -3.37 8.46
CA VAL A 49 -10.23 -2.52 9.40
C VAL A 49 -11.65 -2.34 8.87
N THR A 50 -12.62 -2.90 9.58
CA THR A 50 -14.04 -2.79 9.21
C THR A 50 -14.50 -1.34 9.20
N LYS A 51 -15.57 -1.05 8.44
CA LYS A 51 -16.18 0.28 8.42
C LYS A 51 -16.58 0.79 9.82
N ALA A 52 -17.05 -0.10 10.69
CA ALA A 52 -17.39 0.24 12.07
C ALA A 52 -16.16 0.65 12.88
N GLN A 53 -15.06 -0.13 12.79
CA GLN A 53 -13.79 0.19 13.44
C GLN A 53 -13.22 1.53 12.93
N LYS A 54 -13.24 1.77 11.61
CA LYS A 54 -12.77 3.04 11.04
C LYS A 54 -13.50 4.25 11.61
N ARG A 55 -14.83 4.16 11.76
CA ARG A 55 -15.65 5.24 12.33
C ARG A 55 -15.37 5.47 13.81
N ALA A 56 -14.99 4.42 14.54
CA ALA A 56 -14.64 4.51 15.96
C ALA A 56 -13.24 5.13 16.19
N ILE A 57 -12.36 5.12 15.19
CA ILE A 57 -11.06 5.78 15.27
C ILE A 57 -11.26 7.30 15.20
N SER A 58 -10.79 7.98 16.26
CA SER A 58 -10.71 9.44 16.28
C SER A 58 -9.70 9.93 15.26
N VAL A 59 -10.03 11.06 14.62
CA VAL A 59 -9.13 11.79 13.71
C VAL A 59 -8.53 13.02 14.39
N ASP A 60 -8.84 13.22 15.68
CA ASP A 60 -8.30 14.31 16.47
C ASP A 60 -6.87 13.97 16.92
N GLY A 61 -5.91 14.82 16.55
CA GLY A 61 -4.51 14.67 16.91
C GLY A 61 -3.69 13.82 15.94
N ASP A 62 -2.44 13.58 16.33
CA ASP A 62 -1.41 12.99 15.47
C ASP A 62 -1.76 11.58 14.97
N VAL A 63 -1.38 11.31 13.72
CA VAL A 63 -1.40 9.94 13.18
C VAL A 63 -0.35 9.10 13.90
N ASP A 64 -0.81 8.03 14.52
CA ASP A 64 0.02 7.04 15.21
C ASP A 64 1.21 6.56 14.32
N PRO A 65 2.45 6.50 14.87
CA PRO A 65 3.62 6.09 14.09
C PRO A 65 3.50 4.72 13.43
N ILE A 66 2.81 3.76 14.05
CA ILE A 66 2.59 2.44 13.46
C ILE A 66 1.68 2.56 12.25
N THR A 67 0.64 3.40 12.33
CA THR A 67 -0.25 3.71 11.21
C THR A 67 0.49 4.42 10.06
N LYS A 68 1.37 5.40 10.35
CA LYS A 68 2.27 5.99 9.34
C LYS A 68 3.16 4.93 8.69
N GLY A 69 3.70 3.99 9.49
CA GLY A 69 4.48 2.85 9.01
C GLY A 69 3.69 1.94 8.05
N ARG A 70 2.41 1.64 8.36
CA ARG A 70 1.53 0.86 7.48
C ARG A 70 1.27 1.58 6.15
N ILE A 71 1.00 2.88 6.20
CA ILE A 71 0.81 3.70 4.98
C ILE A 71 2.09 3.66 4.13
N LEU A 72 3.25 3.87 4.76
CA LEU A 72 4.54 3.85 4.06
C LEU A 72 4.82 2.47 3.43
N ALA A 73 4.59 1.38 4.16
CA ALA A 73 4.76 0.03 3.64
C ALA A 73 3.80 -0.29 2.48
N PHE A 74 2.55 0.18 2.54
CA PHE A 74 1.60 0.06 1.44
C PHE A 74 2.09 0.73 0.15
N TYR A 75 2.55 1.99 0.22
CA TYR A 75 3.04 2.69 -0.96
C TYR A 75 4.42 2.20 -1.43
N ARG A 76 5.27 1.69 -0.53
CA ARG A 76 6.50 1.00 -0.91
C ARG A 76 6.23 -0.32 -1.62
N ALA A 77 5.19 -1.06 -1.23
CA ALA A 77 4.78 -2.26 -1.95
C ALA A 77 4.34 -1.91 -3.39
N ILE A 78 3.58 -0.82 -3.57
CA ILE A 78 3.25 -0.29 -4.90
C ILE A 78 4.54 0.00 -5.69
N ALA A 79 5.48 0.75 -5.10
CA ALA A 79 6.75 1.08 -5.74
C ALA A 79 7.53 -0.17 -6.16
N THR A 80 7.61 -1.19 -5.30
CA THR A 80 8.25 -2.48 -5.60
C THR A 80 7.58 -3.20 -6.76
N CYS A 81 6.24 -3.26 -6.80
CA CYS A 81 5.53 -3.89 -7.90
C CYS A 81 5.68 -3.12 -9.23
N VAL A 82 5.65 -1.78 -9.19
CA VAL A 82 5.93 -0.94 -10.37
C VAL A 82 7.35 -1.18 -10.89
N GLU A 83 8.34 -1.24 -10.00
CA GLU A 83 9.73 -1.49 -10.36
C GLU A 83 9.91 -2.89 -10.96
N ALA A 84 9.26 -3.92 -10.41
CA ALA A 84 9.32 -5.27 -10.95
C ALA A 84 8.80 -5.37 -12.40
N GLU A 85 7.75 -4.61 -12.73
CA GLU A 85 7.12 -4.64 -14.06
C GLU A 85 7.77 -3.69 -15.09
N THR A 86 8.47 -2.65 -14.63
CA THR A 86 9.01 -1.59 -15.51
C THR A 86 10.53 -1.49 -15.53
N GLY A 87 11.21 -2.12 -14.56
CA GLY A 87 12.64 -1.96 -14.31
C GLY A 87 13.04 -0.55 -13.87
N GLN A 88 12.08 0.34 -13.56
CA GLN A 88 12.38 1.70 -13.11
C GLN A 88 12.36 1.77 -11.59
N LEU A 89 13.52 2.09 -11.01
CA LEU A 89 13.68 2.31 -9.58
C LEU A 89 12.67 3.35 -9.09
N SER A 90 11.92 3.01 -8.06
CA SER A 90 10.86 3.86 -7.54
C SER A 90 11.06 4.19 -6.06
N GLN A 91 10.88 5.46 -5.70
CA GLN A 91 10.97 5.95 -4.33
C GLN A 91 9.61 6.44 -3.83
N VAL A 92 9.46 6.48 -2.50
CA VAL A 92 8.21 6.82 -1.84
C VAL A 92 8.43 7.92 -0.81
N VAL A 93 7.59 8.94 -0.86
CA VAL A 93 7.48 9.98 0.17
C VAL A 93 6.06 10.00 0.70
N ILE A 94 5.94 9.86 2.02
CA ILE A 94 4.69 10.09 2.74
C ILE A 94 4.89 11.35 3.57
N ASP A 95 4.13 12.38 3.24
CA ASP A 95 4.08 13.63 4.01
C ASP A 95 2.68 13.75 4.61
N LEU A 96 2.61 13.88 5.93
CA LEU A 96 1.35 13.93 6.69
C LEU A 96 1.45 15.00 7.77
N SER A 97 0.45 15.89 7.79
CA SER A 97 0.23 16.82 8.89
C SER A 97 -0.19 16.09 10.17
N HIS A 98 -0.20 16.83 11.27
CA HIS A 98 -0.71 16.34 12.56
C HIS A 98 -2.17 15.87 12.46
N GLU A 99 -3.00 16.56 11.69
CA GLU A 99 -4.41 16.19 11.45
C GLU A 99 -4.60 14.99 10.49
N GLY A 100 -3.53 14.39 9.98
CA GLY A 100 -3.61 13.24 9.08
C GLY A 100 -3.97 13.59 7.63
N PHE A 101 -3.71 14.83 7.22
CA PHE A 101 -3.83 15.29 5.84
C PHE A 101 -2.45 15.38 5.18
N GLY A 102 -2.35 15.03 3.91
CA GLY A 102 -1.12 15.21 3.17
C GLY A 102 -1.06 14.41 1.89
N TRP A 103 0.11 13.88 1.57
CA TRP A 103 0.38 13.22 0.30
C TRP A 103 1.14 11.92 0.45
N ALA A 104 0.74 10.94 -0.36
CA ALA A 104 1.56 9.81 -0.73
C ALA A 104 2.04 10.00 -2.17
N LEU A 105 3.35 10.11 -2.32
CA LEU A 105 4.02 10.30 -3.59
C LEU A 105 4.89 9.09 -3.88
N VAL A 106 4.75 8.51 -5.07
CA VAL A 106 5.67 7.52 -5.62
C VAL A 106 6.24 8.11 -6.90
N PHE A 107 7.56 8.06 -7.07
CA PHE A 107 8.24 8.62 -8.23
C PHE A 107 9.39 7.73 -8.72
N SER A 108 9.66 7.81 -10.02
CA SER A 108 10.81 7.19 -10.68
C SER A 108 11.50 8.28 -11.51
N GLY A 109 12.81 8.46 -11.34
CA GLY A 109 13.53 9.59 -11.94
C GLY A 109 12.88 10.92 -11.53
N ARG A 110 12.33 11.65 -12.52
CA ARG A 110 11.59 12.92 -12.33
C ARG A 110 10.08 12.79 -12.55
N LEU A 111 9.56 11.58 -12.72
CA LEU A 111 8.14 11.32 -12.95
C LEU A 111 7.43 10.93 -11.64
N LEU A 112 6.41 11.68 -11.25
CA LEU A 112 5.44 11.23 -10.25
C LEU A 112 4.54 10.17 -10.87
N VAL A 113 4.71 8.91 -10.46
CA VAL A 113 3.93 7.77 -10.95
C VAL A 113 2.67 7.55 -10.12
N VAL A 114 2.70 7.95 -8.85
CA VAL A 114 1.54 8.03 -7.98
C VAL A 114 1.58 9.36 -7.23
N ALA A 115 0.47 10.10 -7.26
CA ALA A 115 0.26 11.27 -6.42
C ALA A 115 -1.15 11.17 -5.81
N ARG A 116 -1.23 10.78 -4.54
CA ARG A 116 -2.50 10.58 -3.82
C ARG A 116 -2.56 11.49 -2.60
N THR A 117 -3.63 12.29 -2.51
CA THR A 117 -3.95 13.01 -1.28
C THR A 117 -4.43 12.02 -0.22
N LEU A 118 -3.89 12.14 0.99
CA LEU A 118 -4.34 11.40 2.17
C LEU A 118 -5.18 12.33 3.04
N ARG A 119 -6.28 11.80 3.57
CA ARG A 119 -7.18 12.44 4.55
C ARG A 119 -7.59 11.38 5.56
N ASP A 120 -7.85 11.80 6.80
CA ASP A 120 -8.17 10.89 7.91
C ASP A 120 -7.17 9.71 7.98
N ALA A 121 -5.88 9.97 7.83
CA ALA A 121 -4.85 8.92 7.75
C ALA A 121 -4.82 7.98 8.99
N GLN A 122 -5.32 8.46 10.14
CA GLN A 122 -5.57 7.67 11.35
C GLN A 122 -6.46 6.44 11.06
N ARG A 123 -7.38 6.55 10.10
CA ARG A 123 -8.35 5.52 9.71
C ARG A 123 -7.87 4.61 8.58
N PHE A 124 -6.58 4.65 8.23
CA PHE A 124 -6.03 3.85 7.15
C PHE A 124 -6.24 2.34 7.37
N GLY A 125 -6.86 1.70 6.38
CA GLY A 125 -7.20 0.27 6.38
C GLY A 125 -8.22 -0.06 5.29
N PHE A 126 -8.57 -1.34 5.15
CA PHE A 126 -9.43 -1.89 4.11
C PHE A 126 -10.44 -2.85 4.72
N ASP A 127 -11.61 -3.04 4.09
CA ASP A 127 -12.64 -3.91 4.71
C ASP A 127 -12.23 -5.40 4.68
N SER A 128 -11.32 -5.79 3.78
CA SER A 128 -10.82 -7.15 3.62
C SER A 128 -9.47 -7.17 2.87
N LEU A 129 -8.80 -8.33 2.82
CA LEU A 129 -7.54 -8.49 2.08
C LEU A 129 -7.75 -8.38 0.57
N GLU A 130 -8.89 -8.82 0.05
CA GLU A 130 -9.23 -8.70 -1.38
C GLU A 130 -9.34 -7.24 -1.79
N LYS A 131 -9.93 -6.39 -0.95
CA LYS A 131 -10.01 -4.94 -1.21
C LYS A 131 -8.66 -4.24 -1.07
N LEU A 132 -7.82 -4.70 -0.14
CA LEU A 132 -6.45 -4.23 0.00
C LEU A 132 -5.65 -4.54 -1.27
N ALA A 133 -5.69 -5.80 -1.72
CA ALA A 133 -5.03 -6.25 -2.95
C ALA A 133 -5.54 -5.47 -4.18
N ALA A 134 -6.86 -5.42 -4.37
CA ALA A 134 -7.46 -4.76 -5.53
C ALA A 134 -7.11 -3.26 -5.62
N GLU A 135 -7.09 -2.52 -4.50
CA GLU A 135 -6.70 -1.11 -4.52
C GLU A 135 -5.19 -0.95 -4.78
N GLY A 136 -4.36 -1.82 -4.21
CA GLY A 136 -2.92 -1.84 -4.48
C GLY A 136 -2.58 -2.12 -5.94
N ASP A 137 -3.20 -3.15 -6.51
CA ASP A 137 -3.03 -3.56 -7.91
C ASP A 137 -3.49 -2.45 -8.86
N LYS A 138 -4.63 -1.80 -8.55
CA LYS A 138 -5.13 -0.67 -9.33
C LYS A 138 -4.15 0.49 -9.37
N ILE A 139 -3.58 0.88 -8.22
CA ILE A 139 -2.62 1.98 -8.15
C ILE A 139 -1.31 1.59 -8.86
N THR A 140 -0.87 0.35 -8.67
CA THR A 140 0.32 -0.20 -9.34
C THR A 140 0.19 -0.16 -10.85
N GLN A 141 -0.93 -0.67 -11.38
CA GLN A 141 -1.20 -0.69 -12.81
C GLN A 141 -1.24 0.73 -13.40
N SER A 142 -1.88 1.67 -12.71
CA SER A 142 -1.85 3.09 -13.11
C SER A 142 -0.41 3.64 -13.13
N GLY A 143 0.42 3.31 -12.15
CA GLY A 143 1.82 3.73 -12.12
C GLY A 143 2.63 3.19 -13.30
N ILE A 144 2.46 1.90 -13.62
CA ILE A 144 3.08 1.24 -14.77
C ILE A 144 2.69 1.93 -16.09
N GLU A 145 1.41 2.26 -16.25
CA GLU A 145 0.90 2.97 -17.43
C GLU A 145 1.51 4.37 -17.56
N TYR A 146 1.69 5.10 -16.45
CA TYR A 146 2.34 6.40 -16.46
C TYR A 146 3.81 6.32 -16.88
N ILE A 147 4.57 5.35 -16.37
CA ILE A 147 5.96 5.13 -16.78
C ILE A 147 6.04 4.82 -18.28
N LYS A 148 5.16 3.93 -18.78
CA LYS A 148 5.12 3.57 -20.21
C LYS A 148 4.79 4.78 -21.09
N ARG A 149 3.94 5.69 -20.60
CA ARG A 149 3.56 6.91 -21.31
C ARG A 149 4.65 7.99 -21.31
N PHE A 150 5.45 8.07 -20.24
CA PHE A 150 6.48 9.10 -20.05
C PHE A 150 7.86 8.50 -19.72
N PRO A 151 8.44 7.67 -20.60
CA PRO A 151 9.65 6.92 -20.31
C PRO A 151 10.88 7.83 -20.08
N ASP A 152 10.95 8.97 -20.77
CA ASP A 152 12.08 9.90 -20.65
C ASP A 152 12.14 10.53 -19.26
N ALA A 153 10.99 10.90 -18.69
CA ALA A 153 10.91 11.44 -17.33
C ALA A 153 11.20 10.39 -16.26
N ALA A 154 10.80 9.14 -16.50
CA ALA A 154 11.03 8.02 -15.58
C ALA A 154 12.52 7.61 -15.49
N LYS A 155 13.29 7.80 -16.57
CA LYS A 155 14.72 7.44 -16.67
C LYS A 155 15.67 8.60 -16.34
N ALA A 156 15.14 9.80 -16.12
CA ALA A 156 15.91 11.04 -15.95
C ALA A 156 16.57 11.23 -14.58
#